data_AF-A0A7Y2IWA3-F1
#
_entry.id   AF-A0A7Y2IWA3-F1
#
_cell.length_a   1.000
_cell.length_b   1.000
_cell.length_c   1.000
_cell.angle_alpha   90.00
_cell.angle_beta   90.00
_cell.angle_gamma   90.00
#
_symmetry.space_group_name_H-M   'P 1'
#
loop_
_entity.id
_entity.type
_entity.pdbx_description
1 polymer ?
#
loop_
_entity_poly.entity_id
_entity_poly.type
_entity_poly.pdbx_seq_one_letter_code
_entity_poly.pdbx_strand_id
1 'polypeptide(L)'
;MTLSFAACGRTPAPKPKPEPAPTSVRPAALWDHREDGPRWTKAAMTALDAHGAVLVETVPADVEKYCPGYPEAGPETRKGFWVVFLSA
;
A
#
# COMPACT_ATOMS: atom_id res chain seq x y z
N MET A 1 -51.20 -7.32 -33.35
CA MET A 1 -51.26 -6.44 -32.16
C MET A 1 -49.98 -6.59 -31.34
N THR A 2 -49.16 -5.54 -31.42
CA THR A 2 -48.16 -5.04 -30.46
C THR A 2 -48.23 -5.53 -29.01
N LEU A 3 -47.06 -5.81 -28.39
CA LEU A 3 -46.44 -4.90 -27.42
C LEU A 3 -45.06 -5.39 -26.96
N SER A 4 -44.11 -4.46 -27.07
CA SER A 4 -42.73 -4.50 -26.58
C SER A 4 -42.68 -4.41 -25.06
N PHE A 5 -41.69 -5.04 -24.43
CA PHE A 5 -41.11 -4.54 -23.19
C PHE A 5 -39.59 -4.72 -23.23
N ALA A 6 -38.92 -3.68 -23.75
CA ALA A 6 -37.52 -3.42 -23.46
C ALA A 6 -37.37 -3.11 -21.97
N ALA A 7 -36.76 -4.02 -21.21
CA ALA A 7 -36.27 -3.72 -19.88
C ALA A 7 -34.75 -3.61 -19.93
N CYS A 8 -34.26 -2.46 -20.41
CA CYS A 8 -32.88 -2.06 -20.14
C CYS A 8 -32.82 -1.64 -18.67
N GLY A 9 -32.67 -2.62 -17.78
CA GLY A 9 -32.36 -2.36 -16.39
C GLY A 9 -30.97 -1.75 -16.31
N ARG A 10 -30.87 -0.46 -15.95
CA ARG A 10 -29.61 0.14 -15.54
C ARG A 10 -29.26 -0.42 -14.16
N THR A 11 -28.28 -1.30 -14.11
CA THR A 11 -27.65 -1.71 -12.86
C THR A 11 -27.04 -0.46 -12.20
N PRO A 12 -27.37 -0.14 -10.94
CA PRO A 12 -26.70 0.95 -10.23
C PRO A 12 -25.21 0.61 -10.10
N ALA A 13 -24.36 1.59 -10.40
CA ALA A 13 -22.92 1.46 -10.19
C ALA A 13 -22.65 1.13 -8.70
N PRO A 14 -21.71 0.22 -8.40
CA PRO A 14 -21.33 -0.06 -7.03
C PRO A 14 -20.83 1.23 -6.38
N LYS A 15 -21.38 1.58 -5.22
CA LYS A 15 -20.89 2.71 -4.41
C LYS A 15 -19.42 2.43 -4.06
N PRO A 16 -18.49 3.40 -4.19
CA PRO A 16 -17.13 3.23 -3.72
C PRO A 16 -17.19 2.82 -2.25
N LYS A 17 -16.62 1.67 -1.92
CA LYS A 17 -16.42 1.27 -0.52
C LYS A 17 -15.60 2.39 0.13
N PRO A 18 -15.98 2.92 1.30
CA PRO A 18 -15.14 3.88 2.00
C PRO A 18 -13.76 3.25 2.20
N GLU A 19 -12.77 3.78 1.51
CA GLU A 19 -11.37 3.44 1.77
C GLU A 19 -11.13 3.80 3.24
N PRO A 20 -10.64 2.87 4.07
CA PRO A 20 -10.25 3.21 5.43
C PRO A 20 -9.28 4.40 5.34
N ALA A 21 -9.57 5.47 6.07
CA ALA A 21 -8.62 6.57 6.21
C ALA A 21 -7.26 5.96 6.58
N PRO A 22 -6.14 6.42 5.99
CA PRO A 22 -4.84 5.87 6.31
C PRO A 22 -4.57 6.20 7.78
N THR A 23 -4.89 5.26 8.67
CA THR A 23 -4.22 5.16 9.94
C THR A 23 -2.75 5.11 9.57
N SER A 24 -1.95 5.99 10.14
CA SER A 24 -0.49 5.92 10.04
C SER A 24 -0.04 4.65 10.76
N VAL A 25 -0.28 3.50 10.14
CA VAL A 25 0.06 2.18 10.64
C VAL A 25 1.54 2.06 10.42
N ARG A 26 2.28 2.19 11.51
CA ARG A 26 3.71 1.87 11.52
C ARG A 26 3.87 0.42 11.01
N PRO A 27 4.73 0.16 10.02
CA PRO A 27 4.99 -1.20 9.57
C PRO A 27 5.49 -2.05 10.74
N ALA A 28 5.03 -3.30 10.81
CA ALA A 28 5.49 -4.26 11.81
C ALA A 28 6.89 -4.77 11.39
N ALA A 29 7.93 -4.08 11.87
CA ALA A 29 9.31 -4.40 11.53
C ALA A 29 9.81 -5.58 12.38
N LEU A 30 10.65 -6.44 11.81
CA LEU A 30 11.13 -7.65 12.49
C LEU A 30 12.04 -7.33 13.69
N TRP A 31 12.64 -6.13 13.74
CA TRP A 31 13.37 -5.62 14.90
C TRP A 31 12.48 -5.05 16.03
N ASP A 32 11.15 -5.07 15.90
CA ASP A 32 10.23 -4.48 16.89
C ASP A 32 10.33 -5.13 18.28
N HIS A 33 10.94 -6.32 18.38
CA HIS A 33 11.27 -6.98 19.64
C HIS A 33 12.38 -6.27 20.44
N ARG A 34 13.09 -5.31 19.84
CA ARG A 34 14.17 -4.55 20.48
C ARG A 34 13.62 -3.23 21.01
N GLU A 35 14.16 -2.77 22.13
CA GLU A 35 13.76 -1.50 22.77
C GLU A 35 13.84 -0.31 21.78
N ASP A 36 14.89 -0.28 20.95
CA ASP A 36 15.11 0.76 19.94
C ASP A 36 14.29 0.56 18.65
N GLY A 37 13.58 -0.57 18.47
CA GLY A 37 12.90 -0.93 17.22
C GLY A 37 11.98 0.17 16.67
N PRO A 38 11.07 0.75 17.48
CA PRO A 38 10.22 1.86 17.02
C PRO A 38 11.01 3.09 16.55
N ARG A 39 12.16 3.37 17.19
CA ARG A 39 13.03 4.49 16.80
C ARG A 39 13.70 4.23 15.46
N TRP A 40 14.17 3.00 15.22
CA TRP A 40 14.74 2.59 13.94
C TRP A 40 13.71 2.62 12.82
N THR A 41 12.49 2.13 13.06
CA THR A 41 11.39 2.21 12.09
C THR A 41 11.10 3.67 11.71
N LYS A 42 11.02 4.58 12.68
CA LYS A 42 10.83 6.01 12.40
C LYS A 42 11.99 6.57 11.57
N ALA A 43 13.23 6.28 11.94
CA ALA A 43 14.41 6.74 11.21
C ALA A 43 14.46 6.21 9.77
N ALA A 44 14.11 4.94 9.56
CA ALA A 44 14.04 4.34 8.23
C ALA A 44 12.96 4.97 7.36
N MET A 45 11.76 5.20 7.91
CA MET A 45 10.69 5.92 7.20
C MET A 45 11.14 7.32 6.77
N THR A 46 11.80 8.08 7.67
CA THR A 46 12.35 9.41 7.34
C THR A 46 13.48 9.34 6.31
N ALA A 47 14.34 8.32 6.36
CA ALA A 47 15.38 8.14 5.36
C ALA A 47 14.79 7.85 3.97
N LEU A 48 13.68 7.11 3.90
CA LEU A 48 12.96 6.82 2.66
C LEU A 48 12.25 8.05 2.07
N ASP A 49 11.89 9.04 2.90
CA ASP A 49 11.38 10.34 2.42
C ASP A 49 12.48 11.22 1.81
N ALA A 50 13.76 10.93 2.09
CA ALA A 50 14.91 11.70 1.63
C ALA A 50 15.83 10.85 0.75
N HIS A 51 16.90 10.31 1.33
CA HIS A 51 17.93 9.58 0.60
C HIS A 51 17.42 8.33 -0.12
N GLY A 52 16.35 7.72 0.38
CA GLY A 52 15.74 6.49 -0.16
C GLY A 52 14.56 6.72 -1.09
N ALA A 53 14.23 7.95 -1.47
CA ALA A 53 13.02 8.26 -2.25
C ALA A 53 12.93 7.44 -3.55
N VAL A 54 14.06 7.23 -4.23
CA VAL A 54 14.11 6.44 -5.48
C VAL A 54 13.63 5.00 -5.28
N LEU A 55 13.82 4.41 -4.10
CA LEU A 55 13.35 3.05 -3.79
C LEU A 55 11.81 3.00 -3.73
N VAL A 56 11.19 4.06 -3.20
CA VAL A 56 9.73 4.18 -3.06
C VAL A 56 9.07 4.49 -4.42
N GLU A 57 9.74 5.30 -5.24
CA GLU A 57 9.25 5.72 -6.56
C GLU A 57 9.40 4.63 -7.63
N THR A 58 10.39 3.76 -7.48
CA THR A 58 10.66 2.66 -8.43
C THR A 58 9.78 1.45 -8.12
N VAL A 59 9.31 0.79 -9.18
CA VAL A 59 8.70 -0.55 -9.10
C VAL A 59 9.78 -1.57 -9.51
N PRO A 60 10.34 -2.36 -8.56
CA PRO A 60 11.35 -3.37 -8.89
C PRO A 60 10.78 -4.47 -9.81
N ALA A 61 11.61 -5.00 -10.72
CA ALA A 61 11.18 -5.95 -11.74
C ALA A 61 10.65 -7.28 -11.16
N ASP A 62 11.09 -7.66 -9.97
CA ASP A 62 10.72 -8.90 -9.28
C ASP A 62 9.82 -8.64 -8.05
N VAL A 63 9.32 -7.41 -7.87
CA VAL A 63 8.57 -7.03 -6.67
C VAL A 63 7.32 -7.87 -6.48
N GLU A 64 6.68 -8.33 -7.56
CA GLU A 64 5.49 -9.19 -7.49
C GLU A 64 5.75 -10.52 -6.76
N LYS A 65 6.99 -11.02 -6.75
CA LYS A 65 7.38 -12.23 -5.99
C LYS A 65 7.33 -12.00 -4.48
N TYR A 66 7.51 -10.77 -4.04
CA TYR A 66 7.60 -10.39 -2.62
C TYR A 66 6.32 -9.69 -2.13
N CYS A 67 5.76 -8.82 -2.96
CA CYS A 67 4.56 -8.04 -2.68
C CYS A 67 3.81 -7.75 -4.00
N PRO A 68 2.83 -8.60 -4.38
CA PRO A 68 2.03 -8.41 -5.60
C PRO A 68 1.30 -7.06 -5.70
N GLY A 69 0.95 -6.45 -4.56
CA GLY A 69 0.25 -5.16 -4.54
C GLY A 69 1.15 -3.93 -4.51
N TYR A 70 2.47 -4.08 -4.64
CA TYR A 70 3.41 -2.96 -4.61
C TYR A 70 3.20 -1.94 -5.77
N PRO A 71 2.93 -2.36 -7.01
CA PRO A 71 2.69 -1.43 -8.12
C PRO A 71 1.51 -0.48 -7.87
N GLU A 72 0.45 -0.97 -7.26
CA GLU A 72 -0.77 -0.21 -6.93
C GLU A 72 -0.68 0.54 -5.59
N ALA A 73 0.30 0.18 -4.76
CA ALA A 73 0.49 0.79 -3.45
C ALA A 73 0.91 2.26 -3.56
N GLY A 74 0.31 3.11 -2.72
CA GLY A 74 0.75 4.49 -2.53
C GLY A 74 2.12 4.58 -1.83
N PRO A 75 2.76 5.77 -1.84
CA PRO A 75 4.12 5.96 -1.33
C PRO A 75 4.31 5.51 0.13
N GLU A 76 3.35 5.78 1.01
CA GLU A 76 3.40 5.36 2.42
C GLU A 76 3.45 3.84 2.58
N THR A 77 2.62 3.12 1.83
CA THR A 77 2.59 1.65 1.85
C THR A 77 3.89 1.07 1.29
N ARG A 78 4.44 1.66 0.23
CA ARG A 78 5.74 1.27 -0.34
C ARG A 78 6.90 1.51 0.62
N LYS A 79 6.87 2.60 1.40
CA LYS A 79 7.84 2.80 2.49
C LYS A 79 7.74 1.69 3.53
N GLY A 80 6.52 1.32 3.91
CA GLY A 80 6.27 0.20 4.82
C GLY A 80 6.92 -1.11 4.36
N PHE A 81 6.79 -1.44 3.07
CA PHE A 81 7.47 -2.58 2.46
C PHE A 81 8.99 -2.54 2.67
N TRP A 82 9.63 -1.41 2.35
CA TRP A 82 11.09 -1.30 2.47
C TRP A 82 11.57 -1.39 3.92
N VAL A 83 10.82 -0.85 4.88
CA VAL A 83 11.15 -1.00 6.30
C VAL A 83 11.11 -2.47 6.73
N VAL A 84 10.05 -3.21 6.36
CA VAL A 84 9.96 -4.64 6.68
C VAL A 84 11.07 -5.42 6.00
N PHE A 85 11.36 -5.13 4.72
CA PHE A 85 12.43 -5.77 3.96
C PHE A 85 13.82 -5.55 4.59
N LEU A 86 14.13 -4.34 5.03
CA LEU A 86 15.41 -4.01 5.70
C LEU A 86 15.54 -4.63 7.09
N SER A 87 14.40 -4.93 7.74
CA SER A 87 14.40 -5.56 9.05
C SER A 87 14.54 -7.07 9.02
N ALA A 88 14.45 -7.68 7.84
CA ALA A 88 14.43 -9.13 7.62
C ALA A 88 15.79 -9.80 7.81
#